data_AF-A0A2P0QLC1-F1
#
_entry.id   AF-A0A2P0QLC1-F1
#
_cell.length_a   1.000
_cell.length_b   1.000
_cell.length_c   1.000
_cell.angle_alpha   90.00
_cell.angle_beta   90.00
_cell.angle_gamma   90.00
#
_symmetry.space_group_name_H-M   'P 1'
#
loop_
_entity.id
_entity.type
_entity.pdbx_description
1 polymer ?
#
loop_
_entity_poly.entity_id
_entity_poly.type
_entity_poly.pdbx_seq_one_letter_code
_entity_poly.pdbx_strand_id
1 'polypeptide(L)'
;AKSYLDLKSEVWDTGKCSGCGACVAVCPADALSFNEGEMIVAPTSTGYCKQATDSVLCGACYSVCPRVLDQPKETLGKYLSLVSARAAFDIPRKQSGGAVTAILANALDEGLIDAVVTVTEDHWTLKPSSVVITKSDVLIQQAGSRYSWWVPLLAALKHAVVELKCRRIAVVGVPCAVQAV
;
A
#
# COMPACT_ATOMS: atom_id res chain seq x y z
N ALA A 1 12.05 -11.39 19.29
CA ALA A 1 11.02 -11.02 18.29
C ALA A 1 11.39 -11.69 16.98
N LYS A 2 10.41 -12.09 16.15
CA LYS A 2 10.69 -12.63 14.81
C LYS A 2 11.22 -11.52 13.90
N SER A 3 12.23 -11.84 13.10
CA SER A 3 12.97 -10.95 12.22
C SER A 3 12.51 -11.07 10.77
N TYR A 4 13.19 -10.37 9.85
CA TYR A 4 12.93 -10.55 8.41
C TYR A 4 13.34 -11.94 7.91
N LEU A 5 14.25 -12.66 8.58
CA LEU A 5 14.65 -14.01 8.20
C LEU A 5 13.51 -15.00 8.40
N ASP A 6 12.78 -14.85 9.51
CA ASP A 6 11.57 -15.63 9.80
C ASP A 6 10.44 -15.28 8.81
N LEU A 7 10.30 -14.00 8.48
CA LEU A 7 9.34 -13.56 7.46
C LEU A 7 9.68 -14.16 6.08
N LYS A 8 10.97 -14.18 5.73
CA LYS A 8 11.46 -14.75 4.48
C LYS A 8 11.13 -16.24 4.40
N SER A 9 11.49 -17.01 5.41
CA SER A 9 11.26 -18.47 5.41
C SER A 9 9.77 -18.84 5.42
N GLU A 10 8.94 -18.11 6.17
CA GLU A 10 7.52 -18.46 6.34
C GLU A 10 6.62 -17.95 5.20
N VAL A 11 6.97 -16.82 4.56
CA VAL A 11 6.11 -16.11 3.59
C VAL A 11 6.74 -15.95 2.22
N TRP A 12 8.00 -15.52 2.12
CA TRP A 12 8.62 -15.21 0.82
C TRP A 12 9.00 -16.50 0.09
N ASP A 13 9.73 -17.38 0.78
CA ASP A 13 10.22 -18.64 0.22
C ASP A 13 9.07 -19.65 -0.01
N THR A 14 7.93 -19.48 0.67
CA THR A 14 6.72 -20.28 0.47
C THR A 14 5.77 -19.72 -0.61
N GLY A 15 6.13 -18.60 -1.25
CA GLY A 15 5.33 -17.99 -2.32
C GLY A 15 4.01 -17.36 -1.85
N LYS A 16 3.84 -17.11 -0.55
CA LYS A 16 2.62 -16.50 0.03
C LYS A 16 2.59 -14.98 -0.09
N CYS A 17 3.74 -14.37 -0.37
CA CYS A 17 3.89 -12.91 -0.45
C CYS A 17 2.94 -12.29 -1.49
N SER A 18 2.29 -11.19 -1.12
CA SER A 18 1.41 -10.42 -2.01
C SER A 18 2.09 -9.22 -2.66
N GLY A 19 3.37 -8.95 -2.36
CA GLY A 19 4.10 -7.80 -2.92
C GLY A 19 3.61 -6.44 -2.42
N CYS A 20 2.83 -6.35 -1.34
CA CYS A 20 2.15 -5.11 -0.94
C CYS A 20 3.06 -3.94 -0.51
N GLY A 21 4.32 -4.18 -0.12
CA GLY A 21 5.23 -3.11 0.31
C GLY A 21 5.27 -2.79 1.80
N ALA A 22 4.41 -3.37 2.63
CA ALA A 22 4.31 -3.00 4.06
C ALA A 22 5.63 -3.18 4.83
N CYS A 23 6.31 -4.31 4.63
CA CYS A 23 7.58 -4.61 5.27
C CYS A 23 8.70 -3.62 4.90
N VAL A 24 8.69 -3.12 3.66
CA VAL A 24 9.62 -2.07 3.20
C VAL A 24 9.30 -0.75 3.89
N ALA A 25 8.02 -0.38 3.95
CA ALA A 25 7.59 0.88 4.55
C ALA A 25 7.96 1.01 6.03
N VAL A 26 7.87 -0.08 6.81
CA VAL A 26 8.15 -0.06 8.24
C VAL A 26 9.60 -0.39 8.60
N CYS A 27 10.44 -0.75 7.63
CA CYS A 27 11.83 -1.13 7.93
C CYS A 27 12.63 0.11 8.36
N PRO A 28 13.13 0.16 9.63
CA PRO A 28 13.85 1.31 10.14
C PRO A 28 15.32 1.34 9.68
N ALA A 29 15.75 0.35 8.92
CA ALA A 29 17.11 0.19 8.41
C ALA A 29 17.19 0.33 6.89
N ASP A 30 16.05 0.56 6.22
CA ASP A 30 15.98 0.59 4.74
C ASP A 30 16.61 -0.63 4.06
N ALA A 31 16.58 -1.76 4.77
CA ALA A 31 17.27 -2.97 4.36
C ALA A 31 16.44 -3.87 3.45
N LEU A 32 15.20 -3.49 3.15
CA LEU A 32 14.27 -4.23 2.29
C LEU A 32 13.84 -3.35 1.12
N SER A 33 13.80 -3.91 -0.08
CA SER A 33 13.42 -3.19 -1.30
C SER A 33 12.74 -4.11 -2.31
N PHE A 34 12.11 -3.54 -3.32
CA PHE A 34 11.62 -4.28 -4.48
C PHE A 34 12.41 -3.86 -5.71
N ASN A 35 12.87 -4.83 -6.50
CA ASN A 35 13.60 -4.54 -7.73
C ASN A 35 12.63 -3.99 -8.78
N GLU A 36 13.02 -2.89 -9.44
CA GLU A 36 12.22 -2.29 -10.50
C GLU A 36 12.28 -3.13 -11.78
N GLY A 37 11.15 -3.24 -12.49
CA GLY A 37 11.11 -3.79 -13.85
C GLY A 37 10.98 -5.31 -13.96
N GLU A 38 11.04 -6.04 -12.86
CA GLU A 38 10.78 -7.49 -12.83
C GLU A 38 9.40 -7.79 -12.24
N MET A 39 8.86 -8.98 -12.55
CA MET A 39 7.67 -9.48 -11.89
C MET A 39 8.00 -9.74 -10.42
N ILE A 40 7.70 -8.76 -9.58
CA ILE A 40 7.97 -8.79 -8.15
C ILE A 40 7.17 -9.91 -7.48
N VAL A 41 7.88 -10.90 -6.92
CA VAL A 41 7.28 -11.99 -6.15
C VAL A 41 7.47 -11.78 -4.64
N ALA A 42 8.60 -11.18 -4.25
CA ALA A 42 8.96 -10.89 -2.87
C ALA A 42 10.00 -9.76 -2.82
N PRO A 43 10.15 -9.06 -1.67
CA PRO A 43 11.21 -8.07 -1.51
C PRO A 43 12.58 -8.73 -1.43
N THR A 44 13.60 -7.98 -1.82
CA THR A 44 15.01 -8.30 -1.63
C THR A 44 15.53 -7.63 -0.35
N SER A 45 16.61 -8.18 0.21
CA SER A 45 17.26 -7.62 1.38
C SER A 45 18.71 -7.30 1.09
N THR A 46 19.22 -6.20 1.66
CA THR A 46 20.64 -5.83 1.64
C THR A 46 21.51 -6.73 2.51
N GLY A 47 20.91 -7.66 3.27
CA GLY A 47 21.59 -8.57 4.19
C GLY A 47 21.76 -8.03 5.61
N TYR A 48 21.45 -6.75 5.83
CA TYR A 48 21.49 -6.12 7.15
C TYR A 48 20.14 -6.17 7.85
N CYS A 49 20.13 -6.50 9.14
CA CYS A 49 18.94 -6.35 9.99
C CYS A 49 19.34 -6.07 11.42
N LYS A 50 18.79 -5.02 12.03
CA LYS A 50 19.02 -4.67 13.43
C LYS A 50 18.81 -5.84 14.41
N GLN A 51 17.80 -6.68 14.16
CA GLN A 51 17.52 -7.85 14.99
C GLN A 51 18.48 -9.02 14.74
N ALA A 52 18.83 -9.30 13.48
CA ALA A 52 19.63 -10.48 13.13
C ALA A 52 21.13 -10.21 13.26
N THR A 53 21.57 -8.99 12.98
CA THR A 53 22.97 -8.57 12.96
C THR A 53 23.39 -7.96 14.30
N ASP A 54 22.62 -6.99 14.82
CA ASP A 54 23.01 -6.19 15.99
C ASP A 54 22.33 -6.63 17.29
N SER A 55 21.50 -7.68 17.24
CA SER A 55 20.67 -8.15 18.38
C SER A 55 19.77 -7.07 18.99
N VAL A 56 19.45 -6.01 18.24
CA VAL A 56 18.52 -4.96 18.65
C VAL A 56 17.09 -5.42 18.39
N LEU A 57 16.25 -5.39 19.42
CA LEU A 57 14.86 -5.87 19.34
C LEU A 57 14.10 -5.18 18.19
N CYS A 58 13.80 -5.94 17.12
CA CYS A 58 13.07 -5.47 15.96
C CYS A 58 12.29 -6.63 15.31
N GLY A 59 11.06 -6.36 14.88
CA GLY A 59 10.21 -7.32 14.19
C GLY A 59 9.10 -6.66 13.38
N ALA A 60 9.26 -5.38 13.07
CA ALA A 60 8.24 -4.56 12.43
C ALA A 60 7.78 -5.16 11.09
N CYS A 61 8.71 -5.65 10.27
CA CYS A 61 8.40 -6.29 9.00
C CYS A 61 7.53 -7.55 9.17
N TYR A 62 7.79 -8.35 10.20
CA TYR A 62 7.03 -9.57 10.48
C TYR A 62 5.64 -9.21 11.01
N SER A 63 5.54 -8.23 11.93
CA SER A 63 4.27 -7.85 12.55
C SER A 63 3.26 -7.24 11.59
N VAL A 64 3.72 -6.51 10.56
CA VAL A 64 2.82 -5.89 9.57
C VAL A 64 2.44 -6.82 8.42
N CYS A 65 3.05 -8.01 8.32
CA CYS A 65 2.77 -8.88 7.19
C CYS A 65 1.41 -9.58 7.40
N PRO A 66 0.40 -9.35 6.55
CA PRO A 66 -0.91 -9.98 6.74
C PRO A 66 -0.88 -11.49 6.47
N ARG A 67 0.19 -12.01 5.86
CA ARG A 67 0.34 -13.41 5.45
C ARG A 67 0.90 -14.32 6.53
N VAL A 68 1.32 -13.77 7.67
CA VAL A 68 1.75 -14.57 8.84
C VAL A 68 0.56 -15.03 9.69
N LEU A 69 -0.61 -14.41 9.51
CA LEU A 69 -1.85 -14.73 10.22
C LEU A 69 -2.86 -15.42 9.30
N ASP A 70 -3.80 -16.12 9.95
CA ASP A 70 -4.94 -16.71 9.26
C ASP A 70 -5.80 -15.63 8.59
N GLN A 71 -6.20 -15.92 7.36
CA GLN A 71 -7.05 -15.02 6.59
C GLN A 71 -8.50 -15.16 7.05
N PRO A 72 -9.26 -14.05 7.11
CA PRO A 72 -10.68 -14.11 7.42
C PRO A 72 -11.39 -14.97 6.37
N LYS A 73 -12.25 -15.87 6.84
CA LYS A 73 -13.03 -16.79 5.98
C LYS A 73 -14.34 -16.17 5.47
N GLU A 74 -14.75 -15.05 6.05
CA GLU A 74 -16.00 -14.36 5.71
C GLU A 74 -15.88 -13.67 4.35
N THR A 75 -16.93 -13.75 3.52
CA THR A 75 -16.91 -13.22 2.15
C THR A 75 -16.94 -11.69 2.09
N LEU A 76 -17.81 -11.06 2.87
CA LEU A 76 -18.01 -9.60 2.88
C LEU A 76 -17.52 -8.92 4.18
N GLY A 77 -17.26 -9.71 5.22
CA GLY A 77 -16.91 -9.19 6.54
C GLY A 77 -18.05 -8.43 7.21
N LYS A 78 -17.70 -7.55 8.16
CA LYS A 78 -18.62 -6.73 8.93
C LYS A 78 -18.94 -5.42 8.21
N TYR A 79 -20.22 -5.10 8.03
CA TYR A 79 -20.69 -3.85 7.44
C TYR A 79 -21.94 -3.33 8.17
N LEU A 80 -22.19 -2.02 8.10
CA LEU A 80 -23.41 -1.40 8.63
C LEU A 80 -24.55 -1.43 7.60
N SER A 81 -24.23 -1.14 6.34
CA SER A 81 -25.19 -1.14 5.22
C SER A 81 -24.46 -1.30 3.89
N LEU A 82 -25.11 -1.90 2.90
CA LEU A 82 -24.63 -2.02 1.53
C LEU A 82 -25.51 -1.18 0.60
N VAL A 83 -24.91 -0.22 -0.10
CA VAL A 83 -25.61 0.70 -0.99
C VAL A 83 -24.85 0.87 -2.29
N SER A 84 -25.57 1.21 -3.36
CA SER A 84 -24.97 1.62 -4.63
C SER A 84 -24.77 3.14 -4.62
N ALA A 85 -23.58 3.59 -5.03
CA ALA A 85 -23.23 5.01 -5.03
C ALA A 85 -22.47 5.40 -6.30
N ARG A 86 -22.63 6.66 -6.72
CA ARG A 86 -21.93 7.28 -7.85
C ARG A 86 -21.51 8.69 -7.46
N ALA A 87 -20.39 9.16 -8.01
CA ALA A 87 -19.98 10.55 -7.89
C ALA A 87 -21.04 11.48 -8.47
N ALA A 88 -21.31 12.59 -7.76
CA ALA A 88 -22.24 13.63 -8.20
C ALA A 88 -21.63 14.58 -9.25
N PHE A 89 -20.31 14.58 -9.40
CA PHE A 89 -19.57 15.36 -10.38
C PHE A 89 -18.85 14.45 -11.38
N ASP A 90 -18.39 15.02 -12.49
CA ASP A 90 -17.71 14.24 -13.51
C ASP A 90 -16.27 13.90 -13.12
N ILE A 91 -15.90 12.64 -13.36
CA ILE A 91 -14.57 12.09 -13.12
C ILE A 91 -14.19 11.38 -14.41
N PRO A 92 -13.36 12.01 -15.26
CA PRO A 92 -13.16 11.56 -16.65
C PRO A 92 -12.69 10.12 -16.79
N ARG A 93 -11.84 9.65 -15.86
CA ARG A 93 -11.19 8.33 -15.92
C ARG A 93 -11.74 7.33 -14.90
N LYS A 94 -12.97 7.53 -14.39
CA LYS A 94 -13.56 6.60 -13.42
C LYS A 94 -13.78 5.22 -14.06
N GLN A 95 -13.36 4.17 -13.35
CA GLN A 95 -13.62 2.78 -13.77
C GLN A 95 -15.11 2.42 -13.71
N SER A 96 -15.82 2.97 -12.73
CA SER A 96 -17.22 2.64 -12.45
C SER A 96 -17.99 3.88 -12.01
N GLY A 97 -18.55 3.90 -10.79
CA GLY A 97 -19.28 5.04 -10.28
C GLY A 97 -18.41 6.23 -9.86
N GLY A 98 -17.09 6.06 -9.71
CA GLY A 98 -16.20 7.10 -9.20
C GLY A 98 -16.38 7.42 -7.71
N ALA A 99 -17.11 6.58 -6.97
CA ALA A 99 -17.43 6.81 -5.56
C ALA A 99 -16.17 6.95 -4.68
N VAL A 100 -15.17 6.08 -4.86
CA VAL A 100 -13.90 6.13 -4.11
C VAL A 100 -13.19 7.48 -4.30
N THR A 101 -13.01 7.90 -5.55
CA THR A 101 -12.39 9.18 -5.88
C THR A 101 -13.19 10.36 -5.32
N ALA A 102 -14.52 10.32 -5.39
CA ALA A 102 -15.36 11.39 -4.85
C ALA A 102 -15.28 11.51 -3.32
N ILE A 103 -15.30 10.38 -2.60
CA ILE A 103 -15.15 10.36 -1.14
C ILE A 103 -13.80 10.95 -0.73
N LEU A 104 -12.72 10.54 -1.41
CA LEU A 104 -11.36 10.97 -1.08
C LEU A 104 -11.08 12.42 -1.48
N ALA A 105 -11.61 12.88 -2.61
CA ALA A 105 -11.51 14.28 -3.02
C ALA A 105 -12.18 15.19 -1.98
N ASN A 106 -13.41 14.85 -1.57
CA ASN A 106 -14.11 15.59 -0.53
C ASN A 106 -13.35 15.56 0.81
N ALA A 107 -12.79 14.40 1.19
CA ALA A 107 -12.01 14.27 2.42
C ALA A 107 -10.70 15.08 2.39
N LEU A 108 -10.07 15.25 1.22
CA LEU A 108 -8.90 16.13 1.05
C LEU A 108 -9.32 17.60 1.12
N ASP A 109 -10.39 17.99 0.43
CA ASP A 109 -10.87 19.38 0.37
C ASP A 109 -11.37 19.88 1.74
N GLU A 110 -12.04 19.02 2.51
CA GLU A 110 -12.45 19.31 3.89
C GLU A 110 -11.30 19.20 4.90
N GLY A 111 -10.12 18.73 4.49
CA GLY A 111 -8.97 18.54 5.38
C GLY A 111 -9.15 17.45 6.43
N LEU A 112 -10.03 16.45 6.16
CA LEU A 112 -10.16 15.23 6.96
C LEU A 112 -8.94 14.32 6.80
N ILE A 113 -8.35 14.33 5.61
CA ILE A 113 -7.09 13.65 5.29
C ILE A 113 -6.10 14.63 4.67
N ASP A 114 -4.82 14.35 4.89
CA ASP A 114 -3.70 15.15 4.39
C ASP A 114 -3.11 14.56 3.09
N ALA A 115 -3.27 13.23 2.92
CA ALA A 115 -2.70 12.51 1.79
C ALA A 115 -3.48 11.25 1.47
N VAL A 116 -3.41 10.84 0.20
CA VAL A 116 -3.89 9.56 -0.32
C VAL A 116 -2.70 8.78 -0.88
N VAL A 117 -2.52 7.55 -0.41
CA VAL A 117 -1.55 6.61 -0.99
C VAL A 117 -2.29 5.65 -1.92
N THR A 118 -1.86 5.62 -3.17
CA THR A 118 -2.46 4.80 -4.24
C THR A 118 -1.40 4.45 -5.29
N VAL A 119 -1.78 3.63 -6.27
CA VAL A 119 -0.96 3.33 -7.45
C VAL A 119 -1.42 4.18 -8.63
N THR A 120 -0.46 4.81 -9.30
CA THR A 120 -0.67 5.50 -10.57
C THR A 120 0.21 4.91 -11.65
N GLU A 121 0.05 5.38 -12.88
CA GLU A 121 0.85 4.97 -14.02
C GLU A 121 1.35 6.21 -14.73
N ASP A 122 2.64 6.25 -15.01
CA ASP A 122 3.23 7.32 -15.79
C ASP A 122 2.74 7.27 -17.24
N HIS A 123 2.28 8.40 -17.77
CA HIS A 123 1.64 8.47 -19.09
C HIS A 123 2.59 8.23 -20.26
N TRP A 124 3.90 8.44 -20.05
CA TRP A 124 4.88 8.33 -21.12
C TRP A 124 5.53 6.95 -21.16
N THR A 125 5.89 6.45 -19.99
CA THR A 125 6.61 5.18 -19.82
C THR A 125 5.66 4.00 -19.57
N LEU A 126 4.39 4.27 -19.27
CA LEU A 126 3.40 3.28 -18.82
C LEU A 126 3.87 2.47 -17.61
N LYS A 127 4.83 3.02 -16.84
CA LYS A 127 5.35 2.38 -15.64
C LYS A 127 4.43 2.70 -14.46
N PRO A 128 3.88 1.69 -13.78
CA PRO A 128 3.06 1.89 -12.62
C PRO A 128 3.94 2.09 -11.38
N SER A 129 3.56 3.03 -10.51
CA SER A 129 4.30 3.40 -9.31
C SER A 129 3.34 3.75 -8.17
N SER A 130 3.80 3.51 -6.94
CA SER A 130 3.08 3.97 -5.74
C SER A 130 3.34 5.47 -5.55
N VAL A 131 2.28 6.24 -5.35
CA VAL A 131 2.36 7.70 -5.19
C VAL A 131 1.61 8.18 -3.97
N VAL A 132 2.02 9.35 -3.50
CA VAL A 132 1.34 10.10 -2.44
C VAL A 132 0.69 11.33 -3.07
N ILE A 133 -0.63 11.42 -3.00
CA ILE A 133 -1.40 12.52 -3.57
C ILE A 133 -1.93 13.39 -2.44
N THR A 134 -1.64 14.68 -2.48
CA THR A 134 -2.03 15.66 -1.45
C THR A 134 -3.05 16.69 -1.94
N LYS A 135 -3.42 16.64 -3.23
CA LYS A 135 -4.40 17.55 -3.83
C LYS A 135 -5.52 16.79 -4.53
N SER A 136 -6.76 17.28 -4.37
CA SER A 136 -7.97 16.66 -4.91
C SER A 136 -8.04 16.69 -6.44
N ASP A 137 -7.57 17.77 -7.08
CA ASP A 137 -7.49 17.90 -8.53
C ASP A 137 -6.61 16.80 -9.17
N VAL A 138 -5.43 16.57 -8.59
CA VAL A 138 -4.51 15.50 -9.01
C VAL A 138 -5.16 14.13 -8.82
N LEU A 139 -5.86 13.92 -7.69
CA LEU A 139 -6.56 12.66 -7.42
C LEU A 139 -7.65 12.36 -8.46
N ILE A 140 -8.45 13.37 -8.83
CA ILE A 140 -9.52 13.23 -9.83
C ILE A 140 -8.92 12.90 -11.20
N GLN A 141 -7.82 13.57 -11.56
CA GLN A 141 -7.12 13.27 -12.81
C GLN A 141 -6.59 11.84 -12.80
N GLN A 142 -5.98 11.37 -11.71
CA GLN A 142 -5.41 10.03 -11.60
C GLN A 142 -6.41 8.90 -11.36
N ALA A 143 -7.73 9.18 -11.42
CA ALA A 143 -8.76 8.16 -11.28
C ALA A 143 -8.62 7.02 -12.31
N GLY A 144 -9.00 5.81 -11.90
CA GLY A 144 -8.99 4.61 -12.74
C GLY A 144 -8.33 3.42 -12.07
N SER A 145 -8.67 2.21 -12.53
CA SER A 145 -8.06 0.99 -12.01
C SER A 145 -6.72 0.71 -12.71
N ARG A 146 -5.70 0.37 -11.93
CA ARG A 146 -4.39 -0.08 -12.44
C ARG A 146 -4.20 -1.55 -12.13
N TYR A 147 -4.12 -2.37 -13.19
CA TYR A 147 -3.93 -3.82 -13.07
C TYR A 147 -2.45 -4.18 -12.99
N SER A 148 -1.74 -3.51 -12.08
CA SER A 148 -0.30 -3.61 -11.90
C SER A 148 0.02 -4.20 -10.54
N TRP A 149 -0.29 -5.48 -10.38
CA TRP A 149 -0.20 -6.20 -9.10
C TRP A 149 1.21 -6.17 -8.47
N TRP A 150 2.25 -6.06 -9.29
CA TRP A 150 3.64 -6.08 -8.84
C TRP A 150 4.09 -4.78 -8.15
N VAL A 151 3.27 -3.73 -8.13
CA VAL A 151 3.66 -2.45 -7.51
C VAL A 151 3.50 -2.50 -5.99
N PRO A 152 4.57 -2.21 -5.21
CA PRO A 152 4.52 -2.21 -3.76
C PRO A 152 3.82 -0.95 -3.23
N LEU A 153 2.48 -0.93 -3.30
CA LEU A 153 1.62 0.19 -2.95
C LEU A 153 1.99 0.86 -1.62
N LEU A 154 2.22 0.06 -0.58
CA LEU A 154 2.45 0.53 0.77
C LEU A 154 3.87 1.07 0.97
N ALA A 155 4.81 0.83 0.05
CA ALA A 155 6.16 1.38 0.17
C ALA A 155 6.15 2.93 0.21
N ALA A 156 5.20 3.56 -0.51
CA ALA A 156 5.00 5.00 -0.49
C ALA A 156 4.53 5.56 0.88
N LEU A 157 4.03 4.71 1.80
CA LEU A 157 3.64 5.17 3.15
C LEU A 157 4.83 5.74 3.92
N LYS A 158 6.03 5.18 3.74
CA LYS A 158 7.23 5.70 4.40
C LYS A 158 7.52 7.13 3.96
N HIS A 159 7.46 7.38 2.66
CA HIS A 159 7.60 8.73 2.10
C HIS A 159 6.53 9.69 2.65
N ALA A 160 5.27 9.25 2.67
CA ALA A 160 4.16 10.06 3.21
C ALA A 160 4.35 10.46 4.68
N VAL A 161 4.80 9.53 5.53
CA VAL A 161 4.92 9.76 6.98
C VAL A 161 6.23 10.43 7.35
N VAL A 162 7.36 9.98 6.78
CA VAL A 162 8.70 10.41 7.21
C VAL A 162 9.11 11.72 6.53
N GLU A 163 8.92 11.81 5.22
CA GLU A 163 9.40 12.96 4.44
C GLU A 163 8.34 14.07 4.38
N LEU A 164 7.10 13.71 4.00
CA LEU A 164 6.00 14.67 3.88
C LEU A 164 5.31 14.99 5.22
N LYS A 165 5.59 14.21 6.27
CA LYS A 165 5.03 14.40 7.63
C LYS A 165 3.50 14.43 7.68
N CYS A 166 2.85 13.73 6.75
CA CYS A 166 1.39 13.57 6.73
C CYS A 166 0.94 12.76 7.96
N ARG A 167 -0.17 13.15 8.58
CA ARG A 167 -0.70 12.48 9.79
C ARG A 167 -1.97 11.70 9.51
N ARG A 168 -2.82 12.22 8.63
CA ARG A 168 -4.11 11.63 8.28
C ARG A 168 -4.03 11.12 6.85
N ILE A 169 -3.67 9.85 6.70
CA ILE A 169 -3.39 9.26 5.38
C ILE A 169 -4.51 8.27 5.04
N ALA A 170 -5.13 8.43 3.88
CA ALA A 170 -6.00 7.41 3.31
C ALA A 170 -5.18 6.48 2.41
N VAL A 171 -5.45 5.18 2.50
CA VAL A 171 -4.82 4.17 1.64
C VAL A 171 -5.90 3.57 0.75
N VAL A 172 -5.67 3.59 -0.56
CA VAL A 172 -6.53 2.92 -1.55
C VAL A 172 -5.76 1.75 -2.10
N GLY A 173 -6.26 0.54 -1.89
CA GLY A 173 -5.60 -0.66 -2.37
C GLY A 173 -6.53 -1.86 -2.46
N VAL A 174 -6.01 -2.91 -3.06
CA VAL A 174 -6.63 -4.24 -3.08
C VAL A 174 -6.66 -4.86 -1.67
N PRO A 175 -7.51 -5.87 -1.41
CA PRO A 175 -7.72 -6.40 -0.06
C PRO A 175 -6.44 -6.80 0.67
N CYS A 176 -5.47 -7.41 -0.01
CA CYS A 176 -4.21 -7.82 0.62
C CYS A 176 -3.30 -6.66 1.05
N ALA A 177 -3.43 -5.49 0.42
CA ALA A 177 -2.72 -4.29 0.84
C ALA A 177 -3.43 -3.65 2.03
N VAL A 178 -4.76 -3.59 2.00
CA VAL A 178 -5.58 -3.05 3.10
C VAL A 178 -5.41 -3.88 4.38
N GLN A 179 -5.25 -5.20 4.29
CA GLN A 179 -4.99 -6.07 5.45
C GLN A 179 -3.67 -5.78 6.18
N ALA A 180 -2.71 -5.12 5.53
CA ALA A 180 -1.40 -4.83 6.12
C ALA A 180 -1.33 -3.47 6.84
N VAL A 181 -2.41 -2.68 6.76
CA VAL A 181 -2.56 -1.35 7.37
C VAL A 181 -3.43 -1.46 8.60
#